data_AF-A0A810QIP3-F1
#
_entry.id   AF-A0A810QIP3-F1
#
_cell.length_a   1.000
_cell.length_b   1.000
_cell.length_c   1.000
_cell.angle_alpha   90.00
_cell.angle_beta   90.00
_cell.angle_gamma   90.00
#
_symmetry.space_group_name_H-M   'P 1'
#
loop_
_entity.id
_entity.type
_entity.pdbx_description
1 polymer ?
#
loop_
_entity_poly.entity_id
_entity_poly.type
_entity_poly.pdbx_seq_one_letter_code
_entity_poly.pdbx_strand_id
1 'polypeptide(L)'
;MLFRYDKTLEWTLHPTQPPAEERSPAWQVLCLVRELDRWFDLPHRTLYQSGDARIQIGYLDASLPVAEYGEEFGTLLAGIGEQWPVWSVGAAFNGEVAGLSFSCDDGVLTMRQHNTSGVWQRELRGLYLNVQLPDADAAECLAQLLRIEGRGAPVAALEWKYADFLEQQELTEIDRTLSFCYVQLAEEAGLSDRLAGLSLEQKQCLWWLFLERRVYPPEFEWLWSELAGDWPLDWTEWVLALYRTLDELQFRLICQGNQFELLDSAGRRIYFGADHDVGAAEQVFMKAVFPLNGPLDDTGKRPQ
;
A
#
# COMPACT_ATOMS: atom_id res chain seq x y z
N MET A 1 -11.70 -6.25 -20.62
CA MET A 1 -11.76 -6.35 -22.10
C MET A 1 -10.63 -7.28 -22.53
N LEU A 2 -10.93 -8.52 -22.95
CA LEU A 2 -9.95 -9.30 -23.71
C LEU A 2 -9.93 -8.71 -25.11
N PHE A 3 -8.78 -8.24 -25.56
CA PHE A 3 -8.59 -7.90 -26.96
C PHE A 3 -8.84 -9.17 -27.80
N ARG A 4 -9.76 -9.09 -28.75
CA ARG A 4 -9.95 -10.16 -29.74
C ARG A 4 -8.88 -9.99 -30.79
N TYR A 5 -7.82 -10.77 -30.66
CA TYR A 5 -6.75 -10.85 -31.65
C TYR A 5 -7.06 -11.96 -32.64
N ASP A 6 -6.91 -11.68 -33.93
CA ASP A 6 -7.18 -12.65 -35.00
C ASP A 6 -5.99 -13.59 -35.26
N LYS A 7 -4.80 -13.22 -34.77
CA LYS A 7 -3.54 -13.95 -34.98
C LYS A 7 -2.76 -14.08 -33.67
N THR A 8 -2.13 -15.23 -33.50
CA THR A 8 -1.17 -15.53 -32.43
C THR A 8 0.13 -16.00 -33.07
N LEU A 9 1.24 -15.41 -32.66
CA LEU A 9 2.59 -15.80 -33.05
C LEU A 9 3.32 -16.34 -31.81
N GLU A 10 4.16 -17.34 -31.99
CA GLU A 10 4.91 -17.98 -30.91
C GLU A 10 6.42 -17.81 -31.10
N TRP A 11 7.12 -17.56 -30.00
CA TRP A 11 8.57 -17.54 -29.94
C TRP A 11 9.03 -18.22 -28.65
N THR A 12 9.81 -19.29 -28.80
CA THR A 12 10.54 -19.94 -27.70
C THR A 12 11.73 -19.09 -27.26
N LEU A 13 11.81 -18.84 -25.95
CA LEU A 13 12.84 -18.01 -25.34
C LEU A 13 13.84 -18.85 -24.55
N HIS A 14 15.02 -18.27 -24.34
CA HIS A 14 16.02 -18.78 -23.40
C HIS A 14 16.01 -17.88 -22.17
N PRO A 15 15.38 -18.31 -21.06
CA PRO A 15 15.25 -17.46 -19.89
C PRO A 15 16.63 -17.14 -19.30
N THR A 16 16.83 -15.87 -18.92
CA THR A 16 18.07 -15.44 -18.24
C THR A 16 17.99 -15.64 -16.73
N GLN A 17 16.78 -15.72 -16.19
CA GLN A 17 16.50 -15.91 -14.77
C GLN A 17 16.09 -17.36 -14.45
N PRO A 18 16.43 -17.90 -13.26
CA PRO A 18 15.94 -19.20 -12.81
C PRO A 18 14.41 -19.21 -12.68
N PRO A 19 13.78 -20.40 -12.59
CA PRO A 19 12.36 -20.51 -12.26
C PRO A 19 12.01 -19.67 -11.04
N ALA A 20 10.84 -19.03 -11.06
CA ALA A 20 10.39 -18.22 -9.94
C ALA A 20 10.42 -19.06 -8.64
N GLU A 21 10.89 -18.48 -7.54
CA GLU A 21 10.82 -19.11 -6.22
C GLU A 21 9.37 -19.50 -5.91
N GLU A 22 9.18 -20.60 -5.16
CA GLU A 22 7.88 -21.00 -4.59
C GLU A 22 7.40 -19.92 -3.62
N ARG A 23 6.81 -18.86 -4.16
CA ARG A 23 6.18 -17.77 -3.44
C ARG A 23 4.80 -17.52 -4.00
N SER A 24 3.96 -16.86 -3.23
CA SER A 24 2.61 -16.52 -3.65
C SER A 24 2.60 -15.64 -4.91
N PRO A 25 1.58 -15.76 -5.77
CA PRO A 25 1.46 -14.91 -6.95
C PRO A 25 1.35 -13.42 -6.60
N ALA A 26 0.80 -13.05 -5.44
CA ALA A 26 0.80 -11.67 -4.98
C ALA A 26 2.21 -11.11 -4.78
N TRP A 27 3.07 -11.86 -4.10
CA TRP A 27 4.46 -11.47 -3.87
C TRP A 27 5.24 -11.37 -5.18
N GLN A 28 5.03 -12.35 -6.08
CA GLN A 28 5.63 -12.34 -7.41
C GLN A 28 5.22 -11.10 -8.21
N VAL A 29 3.96 -10.65 -8.13
CA VAL A 29 3.51 -9.39 -8.77
C VAL A 29 4.21 -8.17 -8.16
N LEU A 30 4.34 -8.09 -6.83
CA LEU A 30 5.07 -6.99 -6.17
C LEU A 30 6.54 -6.93 -6.63
N CYS A 31 7.23 -8.08 -6.64
CA CYS A 31 8.59 -8.18 -7.16
C CYS A 31 8.68 -7.79 -8.64
N LEU A 32 7.78 -8.30 -9.48
CA LEU A 32 7.74 -7.96 -10.91
C LEU A 32 7.64 -6.46 -11.11
N VAL A 33 6.75 -5.78 -10.37
CA VAL A 33 6.58 -4.33 -10.49
C VAL A 33 7.83 -3.56 -10.04
N ARG A 34 8.47 -3.97 -8.94
CA ARG A 34 9.74 -3.36 -8.50
C ARG A 34 10.83 -3.48 -9.56
N GLU A 35 10.98 -4.66 -10.17
CA GLU A 35 12.00 -4.88 -11.20
C GLU A 35 11.66 -4.14 -12.49
N LEU A 36 10.38 -4.03 -12.86
CA LEU A 36 9.95 -3.24 -14.01
C LEU A 36 10.15 -1.73 -13.78
N ASP A 37 9.86 -1.21 -12.59
CA ASP A 37 10.14 0.19 -12.23
C ASP A 37 11.63 0.50 -12.42
N ARG A 38 12.52 -0.40 -11.97
CA ARG A 38 13.98 -0.29 -12.15
C ARG A 38 14.42 -0.43 -13.59
N TRP A 39 13.87 -1.41 -14.31
CA TRP A 39 14.27 -1.71 -15.69
C TRP A 39 13.86 -0.61 -16.66
N PHE A 40 12.67 -0.03 -16.47
CA PHE A 40 12.23 1.12 -17.26
C PHE A 40 12.79 2.46 -16.77
N ASP A 41 13.29 2.54 -15.53
CA ASP A 41 13.58 3.80 -14.84
C ASP A 41 12.34 4.74 -14.85
N LEU A 42 11.17 4.15 -14.63
CA LEU A 42 9.88 4.84 -14.67
C LEU A 42 8.97 4.34 -13.54
N PRO A 43 8.26 5.23 -12.84
CA PRO A 43 7.26 4.80 -11.87
C PRO A 43 6.03 4.22 -12.57
N HIS A 44 5.56 3.09 -12.09
CA HIS A 44 4.30 2.50 -12.53
C HIS A 44 3.07 3.32 -12.10
N ARG A 45 1.95 3.09 -12.79
CA ARG A 45 0.62 3.57 -12.41
C ARG A 45 -0.35 2.41 -12.23
N THR A 46 -0.92 2.29 -11.04
CA THR A 46 -1.90 1.23 -10.74
C THR A 46 -3.33 1.70 -10.95
N LEU A 47 -3.98 1.10 -11.94
CA LEU A 47 -5.39 1.29 -12.28
C LEU A 47 -6.21 0.11 -11.74
N TYR A 48 -7.29 0.45 -11.04
CA TYR A 48 -8.26 -0.50 -10.53
C TYR A 48 -9.63 0.16 -10.56
N GLN A 49 -10.63 -0.59 -11.02
CA GLN A 49 -12.02 -0.18 -11.01
C GLN A 49 -12.73 -0.93 -9.89
N SER A 50 -13.39 -0.20 -8.98
CA SER A 50 -14.12 -0.80 -7.86
C SER A 50 -15.11 -1.86 -8.35
N GLY A 51 -15.02 -3.06 -7.78
CA GLY A 51 -15.82 -4.23 -8.13
C GLY A 51 -15.31 -5.07 -9.31
N ASP A 52 -14.25 -4.63 -10.01
CA ASP A 52 -13.55 -5.48 -10.99
C ASP A 52 -12.57 -6.40 -10.24
N ALA A 53 -12.34 -7.62 -10.73
CA ALA A 53 -11.35 -8.54 -10.18
C ALA A 53 -9.99 -8.41 -10.88
N ARG A 54 -9.82 -7.36 -11.69
CA ARG A 54 -8.63 -7.12 -12.50
C ARG A 54 -7.97 -5.80 -12.12
N ILE A 55 -6.65 -5.84 -12.06
CA ILE A 55 -5.80 -4.65 -11.94
C ILE A 55 -5.02 -4.44 -13.23
N GLN A 56 -4.64 -3.18 -13.49
CA GLN A 56 -3.75 -2.83 -14.59
C GLN A 56 -2.61 -1.97 -14.06
N ILE A 57 -1.39 -2.32 -14.43
CA ILE A 57 -0.16 -1.62 -14.02
C ILE A 57 0.46 -1.04 -15.28
N GLY A 58 0.49 0.29 -15.37
CA GLY A 58 0.84 1.03 -16.57
C GLY A 58 2.18 1.75 -16.49
N TYR A 59 2.97 1.64 -17.55
CA TYR A 59 4.20 2.39 -17.82
C TYR A 59 4.02 3.15 -19.14
N LEU A 60 3.50 4.37 -19.08
CA LEU A 60 3.03 5.12 -20.26
C LEU A 60 4.15 5.47 -21.25
N ASP A 61 5.31 5.86 -20.72
CA ASP A 61 6.45 6.32 -21.50
C ASP A 61 7.48 5.21 -21.76
N ALA A 62 7.14 3.96 -21.40
CA ALA A 62 8.01 2.82 -21.61
C ALA A 62 8.20 2.50 -23.10
N SER A 63 9.45 2.24 -23.47
CA SER A 63 9.83 1.57 -24.72
C SER A 63 10.19 0.13 -24.40
N LEU A 64 9.52 -0.82 -25.04
CA LEU A 64 9.59 -2.24 -24.72
C LEU A 64 10.23 -3.03 -25.86
N PRO A 65 11.53 -3.37 -25.79
CA PRO A 65 12.11 -4.40 -26.63
C PRO A 65 11.50 -5.77 -26.26
N VAL A 66 10.69 -6.34 -27.15
CA VAL A 66 9.84 -7.50 -26.83
C VAL A 66 10.64 -8.75 -26.49
N ALA A 67 11.79 -8.96 -27.16
CA ALA A 67 12.65 -10.11 -26.88
C ALA A 67 13.31 -10.01 -25.50
N GLU A 68 13.95 -8.88 -25.19
CA GLU A 68 14.61 -8.65 -23.89
C GLU A 68 13.61 -8.71 -22.74
N TYR A 69 12.43 -8.11 -22.91
CA TYR A 69 11.36 -8.20 -21.93
C TYR A 69 10.95 -9.65 -21.65
N GLY A 70 10.84 -10.47 -22.70
CA GLY A 70 10.50 -11.87 -22.56
C GLY A 70 11.60 -12.69 -21.91
N GLU A 71 12.87 -12.44 -22.24
CA GLU A 71 14.03 -13.13 -21.66
C GLU A 71 14.20 -12.82 -20.18
N GLU A 72 14.01 -11.55 -19.79
CA GLU A 72 14.18 -11.07 -18.40
C GLU A 72 12.98 -11.41 -17.51
N PHE A 73 11.74 -11.18 -17.97
CA PHE A 73 10.55 -11.27 -17.11
C PHE A 73 9.61 -12.43 -17.45
N GLY A 74 9.83 -13.13 -18.56
CA GLY A 74 8.90 -14.15 -19.05
C GLY A 74 8.71 -15.32 -18.10
N THR A 75 9.76 -15.75 -17.38
CA THR A 75 9.66 -16.80 -16.36
C THR A 75 8.76 -16.39 -15.21
N LEU A 76 8.92 -15.17 -14.70
CA LEU A 76 8.11 -14.64 -13.59
C LEU A 76 6.65 -14.45 -14.02
N LEU A 77 6.42 -13.93 -15.22
CA LEU A 77 5.09 -13.78 -15.81
C LEU A 77 4.39 -15.13 -16.03
N ALA A 78 5.13 -16.15 -16.50
CA ALA A 78 4.59 -17.49 -16.66
C ALA A 78 4.20 -18.09 -15.30
N GLY A 79 5.04 -17.93 -14.27
CA GLY A 79 4.78 -18.42 -12.91
C GLY A 79 3.54 -17.79 -12.27
N ILE A 80 3.39 -16.46 -12.38
CA ILE A 80 2.15 -15.78 -11.95
C ILE A 80 0.95 -16.34 -12.73
N GLY A 81 1.14 -16.57 -14.04
CA GLY A 81 0.14 -17.10 -14.97
C GLY A 81 -0.42 -18.48 -14.64
N GLU A 82 0.28 -19.28 -13.82
CA GLU A 82 -0.20 -20.59 -13.38
C GLU A 82 -1.43 -20.49 -12.47
N GLN A 83 -1.51 -19.41 -11.67
CA GLN A 83 -2.59 -19.16 -10.74
C GLN A 83 -3.49 -18.02 -11.18
N TRP A 84 -2.91 -16.92 -11.67
CA TRP A 84 -3.60 -15.69 -12.03
C TRP A 84 -3.35 -15.33 -13.50
N PRO A 85 -4.41 -15.29 -14.34
CA PRO A 85 -4.23 -14.87 -15.73
C PRO A 85 -3.55 -13.50 -15.82
N VAL A 86 -2.38 -13.47 -16.45
CA VAL A 86 -1.54 -12.29 -16.59
C VAL A 86 -1.12 -12.10 -18.04
N TRP A 87 -1.18 -10.87 -18.52
CA TRP A 87 -0.72 -10.54 -19.86
C TRP A 87 -0.34 -9.06 -19.96
N SER A 88 0.57 -8.79 -20.88
CA SER A 88 1.06 -7.46 -21.17
C SER A 88 0.43 -6.93 -22.46
N VAL A 89 0.23 -5.63 -22.54
CA VAL A 89 -0.31 -4.96 -23.73
C VAL A 89 0.52 -3.72 -24.01
N GLY A 90 0.84 -3.48 -25.28
CA GLY A 90 1.45 -2.23 -25.72
C GLY A 90 1.16 -1.91 -27.18
N ALA A 91 1.51 -0.70 -27.59
CA ALA A 91 1.29 -0.22 -28.96
C ALA A 91 2.57 -0.30 -29.79
N ALA A 92 2.51 -0.93 -30.96
CA ALA A 92 3.58 -0.87 -31.96
C ALA A 92 3.62 0.52 -32.63
N PHE A 93 4.72 0.82 -33.34
CA PHE A 93 4.93 2.11 -34.02
C PHE A 93 3.86 2.44 -35.07
N ASN A 94 3.26 1.43 -35.67
CA ASN A 94 2.17 1.57 -36.64
C ASN A 94 0.81 1.85 -35.96
N GLY A 95 0.77 1.96 -34.63
CA GLY A 95 -0.44 2.17 -33.83
C GLY A 95 -1.22 0.89 -33.53
N GLU A 96 -0.76 -0.28 -33.98
CA GLU A 96 -1.38 -1.55 -33.65
C GLU A 96 -1.13 -1.90 -32.18
N VAL A 97 -2.18 -2.30 -31.47
CA VAL A 97 -2.05 -2.82 -30.11
C VAL A 97 -1.76 -4.32 -30.17
N ALA A 98 -0.70 -4.75 -29.48
CA ALA A 98 -0.32 -6.14 -29.36
C ALA A 98 -0.36 -6.58 -27.90
N GLY A 99 -0.82 -7.82 -27.67
CA GLY A 99 -0.78 -8.49 -26.37
C GLY A 99 0.38 -9.48 -26.30
N LEU A 100 0.99 -9.63 -25.14
CA LEU A 100 2.02 -10.62 -24.84
C LEU A 100 1.53 -11.53 -23.71
N SER A 101 1.63 -12.84 -23.89
CA SER A 101 1.41 -13.83 -22.85
C SER A 101 2.57 -14.83 -22.80
N PHE A 102 2.77 -15.45 -21.65
CA PHE A 102 3.91 -16.33 -21.38
C PHE A 102 3.41 -17.64 -20.78
N SER A 103 4.02 -18.76 -21.19
CA SER A 103 3.86 -20.06 -20.55
C SER A 103 5.22 -20.75 -20.42
N CYS A 104 5.38 -21.57 -19.40
CA CYS A 104 6.59 -22.38 -19.19
C CYS A 104 6.16 -23.84 -19.11
N ASP A 105 6.51 -24.63 -20.13
CA ASP A 105 6.15 -26.04 -20.22
C ASP A 105 7.44 -26.86 -20.28
N ASP A 106 7.64 -27.80 -19.34
CA ASP A 106 8.86 -28.64 -19.24
C ASP A 106 10.18 -27.83 -19.27
N GLY A 107 10.18 -26.65 -18.64
CA GLY A 107 11.33 -25.74 -18.60
C GLY A 107 11.55 -24.94 -19.89
N VAL A 108 10.65 -25.05 -20.87
CA VAL A 108 10.67 -24.28 -22.11
C VAL A 108 9.74 -23.08 -21.99
N LEU A 109 10.34 -21.89 -21.90
CA LEU A 109 9.61 -20.63 -21.88
C LEU A 109 9.13 -20.29 -23.30
N THR A 110 7.82 -20.08 -23.44
CA THR A 110 7.18 -19.68 -24.69
C THR A 110 6.50 -18.33 -24.52
N MET A 111 6.87 -17.36 -25.36
CA MET A 111 6.17 -16.09 -25.48
C MET A 111 5.21 -16.14 -26.67
N ARG A 112 3.97 -15.70 -26.43
CA ARG A 112 2.93 -15.53 -27.45
C ARG A 112 2.66 -14.06 -27.66
N GLN A 113 2.72 -13.62 -28.92
CA GLN A 113 2.28 -12.30 -29.32
C GLN A 113 0.94 -12.39 -30.05
N HIS A 114 -0.04 -11.65 -29.53
CA HIS A 114 -1.39 -11.59 -30.08
C HIS A 114 -1.61 -10.24 -30.74
N ASN A 115 -1.94 -10.24 -32.03
CA ASN A 115 -2.14 -9.02 -32.80
C ASN A 115 -3.12 -9.25 -33.97
N THR A 116 -3.46 -8.19 -34.69
CA THR A 116 -4.40 -8.24 -35.82
C THR A 116 -3.66 -8.53 -37.13
N SER A 117 -2.44 -8.01 -37.28
CA SER A 117 -1.66 -8.09 -38.52
C SER A 117 -1.02 -9.46 -38.77
N GLY A 118 -0.81 -10.27 -37.73
CA GLY A 118 -0.01 -11.50 -37.82
C GLY A 118 1.48 -11.23 -38.04
N VAL A 119 1.95 -10.00 -37.80
CA VAL A 119 3.36 -9.62 -37.91
C VAL A 119 3.98 -9.53 -36.53
N TRP A 120 5.17 -10.11 -36.35
CA TRP A 120 5.87 -10.03 -35.06
C TRP A 120 6.37 -8.60 -34.81
N GLN A 121 5.81 -7.95 -33.79
CA GLN A 121 6.27 -6.65 -33.31
C GLN A 121 7.49 -6.84 -32.42
N ARG A 122 8.60 -6.21 -32.81
CA ARG A 122 9.88 -6.28 -32.06
C ARG A 122 9.95 -5.27 -30.92
N GLU A 123 9.22 -4.17 -31.05
CA GLU A 123 9.18 -3.07 -30.08
C GLU A 123 7.74 -2.63 -29.86
N LEU A 124 7.37 -2.42 -28.60
CA LEU A 124 6.10 -1.82 -28.19
C LEU A 124 6.36 -0.53 -27.39
N ARG A 125 5.36 0.34 -27.34
CA ARG A 125 5.36 1.59 -26.58
C ARG A 125 4.16 1.63 -25.66
N GLY A 126 4.37 2.12 -24.45
CA GLY A 126 3.38 2.12 -23.39
C GLY A 126 3.04 0.69 -22.98
N LEU A 127 3.48 0.27 -21.81
CA LEU A 127 3.19 -1.07 -21.29
C LEU A 127 2.00 -1.00 -20.33
N TYR A 128 1.04 -1.90 -20.50
CA TYR A 128 0.05 -2.21 -19.48
C TYR A 128 0.12 -3.70 -19.16
N LEU A 129 0.58 -4.02 -17.95
CA LEU A 129 0.45 -5.34 -17.37
C LEU A 129 -0.96 -5.49 -16.80
N ASN A 130 -1.65 -6.56 -17.15
CA ASN A 130 -2.99 -6.87 -16.67
C ASN A 130 -2.91 -8.13 -15.83
N VAL A 131 -3.46 -8.11 -14.62
CA VAL A 131 -3.51 -9.27 -13.74
C VAL A 131 -4.95 -9.50 -13.32
N GLN A 132 -5.45 -10.71 -13.54
CA GLN A 132 -6.77 -11.15 -13.11
C GLN A 132 -6.65 -11.90 -11.78
N LEU A 133 -7.22 -11.34 -10.73
CA LEU A 133 -7.23 -11.90 -9.39
C LEU A 133 -8.49 -12.76 -9.17
N PRO A 134 -8.52 -13.58 -8.07
CA PRO A 134 -9.64 -14.46 -7.78
C PRO A 134 -10.98 -13.73 -7.60
N ASP A 135 -10.94 -12.53 -7.01
CA ASP A 135 -12.11 -11.70 -6.75
C ASP A 135 -11.77 -10.20 -6.66
N ALA A 136 -12.79 -9.37 -6.46
CA ALA A 136 -12.67 -7.93 -6.43
C ALA A 136 -11.98 -7.39 -5.16
N ASP A 137 -12.09 -8.08 -4.03
CA ASP A 137 -11.45 -7.67 -2.77
C ASP A 137 -9.94 -7.95 -2.83
N ALA A 138 -9.53 -9.09 -3.38
CA ALA A 138 -8.14 -9.40 -3.70
C ALA A 138 -7.54 -8.37 -4.65
N ALA A 139 -8.26 -8.02 -5.72
CA ALA A 139 -7.84 -7.00 -6.68
C ALA A 139 -7.70 -5.61 -6.04
N GLU A 140 -8.64 -5.23 -5.18
CA GLU A 140 -8.55 -3.97 -4.45
C GLU A 140 -7.35 -3.95 -3.50
N CYS A 141 -7.14 -5.04 -2.75
CA CYS A 141 -6.01 -5.19 -1.82
C CYS A 141 -4.67 -5.03 -2.53
N LEU A 142 -4.43 -5.82 -3.60
CA LEU A 142 -3.17 -5.75 -4.34
C LEU A 142 -3.00 -4.40 -5.03
N ALA A 143 -4.08 -3.78 -5.52
CA ALA A 143 -4.02 -2.43 -6.08
C ALA A 143 -3.61 -1.38 -5.03
N GLN A 144 -4.05 -1.52 -3.77
CA GLN A 144 -3.64 -0.64 -2.68
C GLN A 144 -2.15 -0.85 -2.36
N LEU A 145 -1.70 -2.09 -2.22
CA LEU A 145 -0.28 -2.41 -1.98
C LEU A 145 0.61 -1.81 -3.06
N LEU A 146 0.29 -2.00 -4.33
CA LEU A 146 1.07 -1.45 -5.45
C LEU A 146 1.10 0.09 -5.44
N ARG A 147 0.00 0.76 -5.08
CA ARG A 147 0.00 2.24 -4.96
C ARG A 147 0.88 2.74 -3.82
N ILE A 148 0.93 1.99 -2.71
CA ILE A 148 1.76 2.32 -1.55
C ILE A 148 3.23 2.08 -1.89
N GLU A 149 3.52 0.93 -2.51
CA GLU A 149 4.81 0.55 -3.08
C GLU A 149 5.35 1.63 -4.03
N GLY A 150 4.54 2.08 -5.00
CA GLY A 150 4.93 3.11 -5.97
C GLY A 150 5.20 4.49 -5.37
N ARG A 151 4.85 4.72 -4.10
CA ARG A 151 5.24 5.92 -3.33
C ARG A 151 6.54 5.74 -2.55
N GLY A 152 7.11 4.54 -2.57
CA GLY A 152 8.30 4.17 -1.79
C GLY A 152 8.03 4.03 -0.29
N ALA A 153 6.78 3.78 0.12
CA ALA A 153 6.45 3.60 1.52
C ALA A 153 6.90 2.20 2.01
N PRO A 154 7.64 2.10 3.12
CA PRO A 154 8.23 0.85 3.60
C PRO A 154 7.20 -0.12 4.21
N VAL A 155 6.04 0.39 4.65
CA VAL A 155 4.95 -0.39 5.25
C VAL A 155 3.61 0.09 4.71
N ALA A 156 2.69 -0.84 4.45
CA ALA A 156 1.29 -0.57 4.16
C ALA A 156 0.41 -0.97 5.35
N ALA A 157 -0.48 -0.08 5.80
CA ALA A 157 -1.56 -0.42 6.72
C ALA A 157 -2.86 -0.64 5.94
N LEU A 158 -3.47 -1.82 6.06
CA LEU A 158 -4.64 -2.25 5.31
C LEU A 158 -5.82 -2.63 6.21
N GLU A 159 -7.03 -2.50 5.69
CA GLU A 159 -8.26 -2.87 6.41
C GLU A 159 -8.37 -4.38 6.64
N TRP A 160 -8.98 -4.74 7.78
CA TRP A 160 -9.18 -6.14 8.20
C TRP A 160 -9.93 -7.02 7.20
N LYS A 161 -10.75 -6.42 6.33
CA LYS A 161 -11.45 -7.17 5.27
C LYS A 161 -10.50 -7.87 4.30
N TYR A 162 -9.23 -7.47 4.25
CA TYR A 162 -8.21 -8.09 3.39
C TYR A 162 -7.37 -9.16 4.11
N ALA A 163 -7.58 -9.40 5.41
CA ALA A 163 -6.73 -10.28 6.21
C ALA A 163 -6.60 -11.69 5.63
N ASP A 164 -7.71 -12.29 5.20
CA ASP A 164 -7.71 -13.64 4.62
C ASP A 164 -6.86 -13.70 3.35
N PHE A 165 -6.95 -12.70 2.47
CA PHE A 165 -6.12 -12.63 1.26
C PHE A 165 -4.64 -12.44 1.60
N LEU A 166 -4.32 -11.55 2.55
CA LEU A 166 -2.95 -11.29 2.97
C LEU A 166 -2.28 -12.54 3.58
N GLU A 167 -3.01 -13.29 4.39
CA GLU A 167 -2.55 -14.54 5.02
C GLU A 167 -2.40 -15.65 3.97
N GLN A 168 -3.38 -15.85 3.09
CA GLN A 168 -3.33 -16.83 2.01
C GLN A 168 -2.18 -16.59 1.03
N GLN A 169 -1.80 -15.33 0.84
CA GLN A 169 -0.69 -14.93 -0.02
C GLN A 169 0.63 -14.77 0.75
N GLU A 170 0.66 -15.14 2.04
CA GLU A 170 1.87 -15.10 2.88
C GLU A 170 2.56 -13.72 2.87
N LEU A 171 1.78 -12.64 2.72
CA LEU A 171 2.32 -11.27 2.63
C LEU A 171 2.63 -10.67 4.01
N THR A 172 1.93 -11.15 5.04
CA THR A 172 2.20 -10.80 6.43
C THR A 172 1.62 -11.84 7.37
N GLU A 173 2.21 -11.96 8.56
CA GLU A 173 1.56 -12.63 9.68
C GLU A 173 0.50 -11.70 10.28
N ILE A 174 -0.70 -12.23 10.50
CA ILE A 174 -1.85 -11.45 10.95
C ILE A 174 -1.86 -11.37 12.48
N ASP A 175 -1.63 -10.18 13.03
CA ASP A 175 -1.77 -9.89 14.46
C ASP A 175 -3.15 -9.28 14.76
N ARG A 176 -4.04 -10.09 15.36
CA ARG A 176 -5.41 -9.71 15.71
C ARG A 176 -5.52 -8.71 16.88
N THR A 177 -4.40 -8.34 17.49
CA THR A 177 -4.39 -7.28 18.52
C THR A 177 -4.30 -5.88 17.92
N LEU A 178 -3.96 -5.77 16.64
CA LEU A 178 -3.76 -4.50 15.93
C LEU A 178 -5.05 -3.97 15.29
N SER A 179 -5.09 -2.66 15.05
CA SER A 179 -6.26 -2.02 14.43
C SER A 179 -6.34 -2.27 12.92
N PHE A 180 -5.20 -2.55 12.29
CA PHE A 180 -5.07 -2.77 10.85
C PHE A 180 -4.12 -3.94 10.55
N CYS A 181 -4.17 -4.46 9.31
CA CYS A 181 -3.20 -5.43 8.80
C CYS A 181 -1.99 -4.69 8.24
N TYR A 182 -0.82 -4.84 8.87
CA TYR A 182 0.41 -4.19 8.41
C TYR A 182 1.21 -5.11 7.51
N VAL A 183 1.50 -4.69 6.28
CA VAL A 183 2.33 -5.41 5.31
C VAL A 183 3.66 -4.69 5.17
N GLN A 184 4.75 -5.38 5.46
CA GLN A 184 6.09 -4.84 5.28
C GLN A 184 6.52 -4.99 3.81
N LEU A 185 6.84 -3.87 3.17
CA LEU A 185 7.26 -3.80 1.78
C LEU A 185 8.79 -3.70 1.65
N ALA A 186 9.45 -2.95 2.54
CA ALA A 186 10.90 -2.84 2.56
C ALA A 186 11.59 -4.02 3.30
N GLU A 187 12.89 -4.23 3.05
CA GLU A 187 13.68 -5.26 3.76
C GLU A 187 13.72 -5.01 5.27
N GLU A 188 13.81 -3.74 5.67
CA GLU A 188 13.81 -3.31 7.06
C GLU A 188 12.73 -2.24 7.26
N ALA A 189 11.90 -2.42 8.29
CA ALA A 189 10.91 -1.43 8.70
C ALA A 189 10.73 -1.43 10.23
N GLY A 190 10.72 -0.23 10.81
CA GLY A 190 10.53 0.00 12.24
C GLY A 190 9.10 0.37 12.63
N LEU A 191 8.90 0.75 13.89
CA LEU A 191 7.61 1.28 14.38
C LEU A 191 7.24 2.61 13.71
N SER A 192 8.22 3.49 13.51
CA SER A 192 8.04 4.77 12.80
C SER A 192 7.48 4.56 11.39
N ASP A 193 7.98 3.55 10.68
CA ASP A 193 7.53 3.18 9.33
C ASP A 193 6.08 2.67 9.33
N ARG A 194 5.69 1.90 10.34
CA ARG A 194 4.30 1.43 10.51
C ARG A 194 3.34 2.59 10.76
N LEU A 195 3.73 3.56 11.59
CA LEU A 195 2.95 4.77 11.86
C LEU A 195 2.84 5.64 10.60
N ALA A 196 3.94 5.83 9.88
CA ALA A 196 3.96 6.55 8.61
C ALA A 196 3.15 5.86 7.51
N GLY A 197 3.00 4.52 7.58
CA GLY A 197 2.18 3.72 6.67
C GLY A 197 0.67 3.91 6.85
N LEU A 198 0.21 4.55 7.94
CA LEU A 198 -1.20 4.85 8.17
C LEU A 198 -1.68 6.01 7.30
N SER A 199 -2.83 5.84 6.65
CA SER A 199 -3.51 6.94 5.97
C SER A 199 -4.11 7.94 6.97
N LEU A 200 -4.47 9.12 6.47
CA LEU A 200 -5.16 10.13 7.27
C LEU A 200 -6.51 9.62 7.79
N GLU A 201 -7.23 8.85 6.97
CA GLU A 201 -8.51 8.21 7.34
C GLU A 201 -8.31 7.16 8.44
N GLN A 202 -7.23 6.38 8.39
CA GLN A 202 -6.89 5.41 9.42
C GLN A 202 -6.52 6.09 10.74
N LYS A 203 -5.71 7.16 10.69
CA LYS A 203 -5.42 8.00 11.87
C LYS A 203 -6.71 8.57 12.48
N GLN A 204 -7.65 9.02 11.65
CA GLN A 204 -8.95 9.51 12.10
C GLN A 204 -9.79 8.39 12.75
N CYS A 205 -9.77 7.18 12.19
CA CYS A 205 -10.43 5.99 12.75
C CYS A 205 -9.88 5.64 14.14
N LEU A 206 -8.56 5.65 14.33
CA LEU A 206 -7.92 5.42 15.63
C LEU A 206 -8.38 6.44 16.68
N TRP A 207 -8.40 7.72 16.31
CA TRP A 207 -8.94 8.78 17.18
C TRP A 207 -10.42 8.58 17.50
N TRP A 208 -11.22 8.18 16.52
CA TRP A 208 -12.64 7.92 16.72
C TRP A 208 -12.88 6.75 17.69
N LEU A 209 -12.14 5.65 17.53
CA LEU A 209 -12.19 4.50 18.44
C LEU A 209 -11.86 4.91 19.89
N PHE A 210 -10.86 5.77 20.07
CA PHE A 210 -10.50 6.30 21.38
C PHE A 210 -11.57 7.24 21.97
N LEU A 211 -12.01 8.23 21.20
CA LEU A 211 -12.90 9.28 21.71
C LEU A 211 -14.35 8.81 21.89
N GLU A 212 -14.88 8.06 20.93
CA GLU A 212 -16.28 7.62 20.91
C GLU A 212 -16.46 6.26 21.60
N ARG A 213 -15.58 5.30 21.31
CA ARG A 213 -15.73 3.91 21.80
C ARG A 213 -14.93 3.60 23.06
N ARG A 214 -14.05 4.49 23.51
CA ARG A 214 -13.12 4.25 24.64
C ARG A 214 -12.29 2.98 24.46
N VAL A 215 -12.00 2.65 23.19
CA VAL A 215 -11.04 1.62 22.82
C VAL A 215 -9.67 2.28 22.81
N TYR A 216 -8.63 1.56 23.23
CA TYR A 216 -7.26 2.07 23.25
C TYR A 216 -6.43 1.31 22.21
N PRO A 217 -6.41 1.78 20.94
CA PRO A 217 -5.59 1.16 19.91
C PRO A 217 -4.12 1.08 20.29
N PRO A 218 -3.44 -0.05 20.03
CA PRO A 218 -2.01 -0.21 20.33
C PRO A 218 -1.13 0.77 19.55
N GLU A 219 -1.60 1.28 18.41
CA GLU A 219 -0.89 2.30 17.62
C GLU A 219 -0.55 3.56 18.42
N PHE A 220 -1.35 3.90 19.45
CA PHE A 220 -1.04 5.03 20.32
C PHE A 220 0.16 4.76 21.24
N GLU A 221 0.40 3.51 21.64
CA GLU A 221 1.60 3.13 22.41
C GLU A 221 2.86 3.31 21.55
N TRP A 222 2.77 2.96 20.27
CA TRP A 222 3.85 3.16 19.31
C TRP A 222 4.12 4.66 19.10
N LEU A 223 3.06 5.44 18.89
CA LEU A 223 3.15 6.88 18.69
C LEU A 223 3.73 7.60 19.91
N TRP A 224 3.32 7.19 21.11
CA TRP A 224 3.87 7.72 22.36
C TRP A 224 5.35 7.37 22.54
N SER A 225 5.75 6.15 22.18
CA SER A 225 7.15 5.73 22.23
C SER A 225 8.04 6.58 21.31
N GLU A 226 7.56 6.89 20.09
CA GLU A 226 8.29 7.77 19.16
C GLU A 226 8.41 9.21 19.69
N LEU A 227 7.33 9.76 20.26
CA LEU A 227 7.31 11.10 20.86
C LEU A 227 8.30 11.29 22.02
N ALA A 228 8.75 10.21 22.66
CA ALA A 228 9.74 10.25 23.73
C ALA A 228 11.17 10.55 23.21
N GLY A 229 11.43 10.29 21.92
CA GLY A 229 12.71 10.54 21.27
C GLY A 229 12.73 11.84 20.46
N ASP A 230 11.90 11.93 19.43
CA ASP A 230 11.74 13.10 18.55
C ASP A 230 10.27 13.22 18.12
N TRP A 231 9.89 14.29 17.42
CA TRP A 231 8.56 14.38 16.84
C TRP A 231 8.42 13.44 15.64
N PRO A 232 7.36 12.61 15.57
CA PRO A 232 7.07 11.82 14.37
C PRO A 232 7.00 12.72 13.14
N LEU A 233 7.60 12.27 12.03
CA LEU A 233 7.66 13.02 10.76
C LEU A 233 6.26 13.45 10.27
N ASP A 234 5.24 12.65 10.59
CA ASP A 234 3.85 12.83 10.20
C ASP A 234 2.95 13.37 11.34
N TRP A 235 3.52 13.92 12.41
CA TRP A 235 2.76 14.44 13.56
C TRP A 235 1.64 15.43 13.16
N THR A 236 1.88 16.23 12.12
CA THR A 236 0.86 17.14 11.60
C THR A 236 -0.38 16.40 11.11
N GLU A 237 -0.23 15.24 10.46
CA GLU A 237 -1.38 14.43 10.03
C GLU A 237 -2.14 13.84 11.22
N TRP A 238 -1.43 13.39 12.26
CA TRP A 238 -2.07 12.92 13.50
C TRP A 238 -2.92 14.00 14.16
N VAL A 239 -2.41 15.22 14.23
CA VAL A 239 -3.13 16.38 14.77
C VAL A 239 -4.31 16.76 13.87
N LEU A 240 -4.13 16.77 12.54
CA LEU A 240 -5.22 17.04 11.60
C LEU A 240 -6.34 16.00 11.69
N ALA A 241 -5.99 14.71 11.77
CA ALA A 241 -6.94 13.62 11.98
C ALA A 241 -7.71 13.81 13.28
N LEU A 242 -7.02 14.17 14.38
CA LEU A 242 -7.67 14.45 15.66
C LEU A 242 -8.71 15.57 15.55
N TYR A 243 -8.35 16.71 14.97
CA TYR A 243 -9.28 17.84 14.86
C TYR A 243 -10.49 17.52 13.98
N ARG A 244 -10.32 16.70 12.93
CA ARG A 244 -11.44 16.19 12.13
C ARG A 244 -12.37 15.31 12.98
N THR A 245 -11.81 14.38 13.77
CA THR A 245 -12.61 13.54 14.66
C THR A 245 -13.35 14.35 15.72
N LEU A 246 -12.70 15.37 16.31
CA LEU A 246 -13.32 16.25 17.30
C LEU A 246 -14.51 17.02 16.69
N ASP A 247 -14.34 17.55 15.49
CA ASP A 247 -15.42 18.24 14.76
C ASP A 247 -16.57 17.26 14.42
N GLU A 248 -16.25 16.08 13.89
CA GLU A 248 -17.24 15.03 13.58
C GLU A 248 -18.06 14.62 14.80
N LEU A 249 -17.40 14.44 15.95
CA LEU A 249 -18.04 14.09 17.22
C LEU A 249 -18.63 15.30 17.97
N GLN A 250 -18.56 16.50 17.39
CA GLN A 250 -19.09 17.76 17.94
C GLN A 250 -18.48 18.12 19.31
N PHE A 251 -17.22 17.76 19.53
CA PHE A 251 -16.47 18.20 20.69
C PHE A 251 -16.13 19.68 20.59
N ARG A 252 -16.15 20.38 21.73
CA ARG A 252 -15.73 21.78 21.79
C ARG A 252 -14.49 21.90 22.64
N LEU A 253 -13.42 22.38 22.02
CA LEU A 253 -12.20 22.77 22.71
C LEU A 253 -12.29 24.26 23.05
N ILE A 254 -12.28 24.56 24.35
CA ILE A 254 -12.24 25.93 24.85
C ILE A 254 -10.83 26.19 25.38
N CYS A 255 -10.11 27.08 24.69
CA CYS A 255 -8.80 27.58 25.10
C CYS A 255 -8.93 29.08 25.41
N GLN A 256 -9.13 29.44 26.67
CA GLN A 256 -9.23 30.84 27.11
C GLN A 256 -8.21 31.12 28.22
N GLY A 257 -7.09 31.78 27.86
CA GLY A 257 -6.01 32.07 28.80
C GLY A 257 -5.44 30.79 29.43
N ASN A 258 -5.57 30.65 30.75
CA ASN A 258 -5.14 29.46 31.50
C ASN A 258 -6.26 28.41 31.68
N GLN A 259 -7.44 28.63 31.12
CA GLN A 259 -8.56 27.70 31.20
C GLN A 259 -8.66 26.87 29.93
N PHE A 260 -8.58 25.56 30.13
CA PHE A 260 -8.71 24.56 29.09
C PHE A 260 -9.87 23.63 29.44
N GLU A 261 -10.88 23.61 28.58
CA GLU A 261 -12.04 22.74 28.74
C GLU A 261 -12.32 22.01 27.44
N LEU A 262 -12.52 20.70 27.56
CA LEU A 262 -13.03 19.88 26.48
C LEU A 262 -14.45 19.48 26.83
N LEU A 263 -15.40 19.84 25.97
CA LEU A 263 -16.80 19.51 26.13
C LEU A 263 -17.22 18.50 25.06
N ASP A 264 -17.97 17.48 25.44
CA ASP A 264 -18.61 16.55 24.50
C ASP A 264 -19.80 17.19 23.77
N SER A 265 -20.43 16.43 22.87
CA SER A 265 -21.63 16.87 22.13
C SER A 265 -22.82 17.24 23.04
N ALA A 266 -22.88 16.70 24.26
CA ALA A 266 -23.88 17.04 25.28
C ALA A 266 -23.47 18.22 26.17
N GLY A 267 -22.32 18.85 25.92
CA GLY A 267 -21.78 19.94 26.72
C GLY A 267 -21.19 19.50 28.07
N ARG A 268 -20.98 18.19 28.27
CA ARG A 268 -20.34 17.65 29.47
C ARG A 268 -18.84 17.76 29.34
N ARG A 269 -18.20 18.18 30.43
CA ARG A 269 -16.75 18.26 30.49
C ARG A 269 -16.12 16.87 30.52
N ILE A 270 -15.19 16.65 29.61
CA ILE A 270 -14.34 15.46 29.57
C ILE A 270 -12.99 15.82 30.17
N TYR A 271 -12.50 14.95 31.04
CA TYR A 271 -11.20 15.05 31.66
C TYR A 271 -10.36 13.89 31.16
N PHE A 272 -9.19 14.20 30.61
CA PHE A 272 -8.14 13.23 30.33
C PHE A 272 -7.00 13.50 31.31
N GLY A 273 -6.44 12.43 31.88
CA GLY A 273 -5.36 12.56 32.85
C GLY A 273 -4.04 12.87 32.14
N ALA A 274 -3.18 13.66 32.78
CA ALA A 274 -1.81 13.91 32.31
C ALA A 274 -0.76 13.12 33.11
N ASP A 275 -1.19 12.27 34.04
CA ASP A 275 -0.31 11.49 34.90
C ASP A 275 0.28 10.27 34.16
N HIS A 276 1.42 9.77 34.63
CA HIS A 276 2.14 8.66 33.99
C HIS A 276 1.40 7.30 34.05
N ASP A 277 0.35 7.18 34.88
CA ASP A 277 -0.47 5.97 35.01
C ASP A 277 -1.66 5.94 34.02
N VAL A 278 -1.68 6.86 33.06
CA VAL A 278 -2.75 7.01 32.06
C VAL A 278 -2.29 6.39 30.72
N GLY A 279 -3.18 5.69 30.02
CA GLY A 279 -2.86 5.00 28.76
C GLY A 279 -2.36 5.93 27.66
N ALA A 280 -1.50 5.43 26.75
CA ALA A 280 -0.78 6.26 25.78
C ALA A 280 -1.69 7.13 24.89
N ALA A 281 -2.89 6.66 24.55
CA ALA A 281 -3.85 7.44 23.77
C ALA A 281 -4.23 8.77 24.44
N GLU A 282 -4.42 8.79 25.76
CA GLU A 282 -4.71 10.04 26.49
C GLU A 282 -3.48 10.95 26.51
N GLN A 283 -2.28 10.38 26.66
CA GLN A 283 -1.03 11.14 26.68
C GLN A 283 -0.76 11.82 25.34
N VAL A 284 -0.93 11.08 24.23
CA VAL A 284 -0.84 11.62 22.87
C VAL A 284 -1.92 12.68 22.64
N PHE A 285 -3.17 12.41 23.05
CA PHE A 285 -4.26 13.38 22.94
C PHE A 285 -3.91 14.70 23.65
N MET A 286 -3.45 14.61 24.90
CA MET A 286 -3.06 15.77 25.69
C MET A 286 -1.90 16.53 25.03
N LYS A 287 -0.92 15.82 24.47
CA LYS A 287 0.20 16.44 23.73
C LYS A 287 -0.27 17.17 22.47
N ALA A 288 -1.23 16.61 21.74
CA ALA A 288 -1.79 17.21 20.51
C ALA A 288 -2.64 18.45 20.78
N VAL A 289 -3.48 18.41 21.82
CA VAL A 289 -4.42 19.48 22.16
C VAL A 289 -3.76 20.58 23.00
N PHE A 290 -2.74 20.23 23.79
CA PHE A 290 -2.01 21.15 24.67
C PHE A 290 -0.50 21.09 24.37
N PRO A 291 -0.03 21.69 23.26
CA PRO A 291 1.38 21.64 22.86
C PRO A 291 2.34 22.40 23.79
N LEU A 292 1.86 22.98 24.90
CA LEU A 292 2.59 23.92 25.77
C LEU A 292 3.65 23.29 26.71
N ASN A 293 4.04 22.03 26.50
CA ASN A 293 5.24 21.48 27.14
C ASN A 293 6.30 21.23 26.06
N GLY A 294 7.27 22.15 25.96
CA GLY A 294 8.59 21.82 25.45
C GLY A 294 9.21 20.65 26.24
N PRO A 295 10.35 20.09 25.82
CA PRO A 295 10.98 18.97 26.53
C PRO A 295 11.03 19.26 28.02
N LEU A 296 10.60 18.28 28.83
CA LEU A 296 10.75 18.34 30.28
C LEU A 296 12.26 18.51 30.54
N ASP A 297 12.66 19.63 31.13
CA ASP A 297 14.01 19.74 31.69
C ASP A 297 14.15 18.67 32.80
N ASP A 298 15.38 18.23 33.07
CA ASP A 298 15.77 17.08 33.94
C ASP A 298 15.23 17.13 35.39
N THR A 299 14.42 18.13 35.71
CA THR A 299 13.85 18.40 37.04
C THR A 299 12.31 18.31 37.10
N GLY A 300 11.62 17.97 36.01
CA GLY A 300 10.18 17.67 36.02
C GLY A 300 9.28 18.83 36.47
N LYS A 301 9.72 20.10 36.31
CA LYS A 301 8.94 21.28 36.68
C LYS A 301 8.69 22.19 35.48
N ARG A 302 7.48 22.75 35.42
CA ARG A 302 7.07 23.74 34.42
C ARG A 302 7.86 25.05 34.64
N PRO A 303 8.40 25.68 33.59
CA PRO A 303 8.75 27.10 33.66
C PRO A 303 7.47 27.92 33.83
N GLN A 304 7.52 28.95 34.69
CA GLN A 304 6.41 29.82 35.02
C GLN A 304 5.92 30.66 33.83
#